data_AF-A0A7S0FEE8-F1
#
_entry.id   AF-A0A7S0FEE8-F1
#
_cell.length_a   1.000
_cell.length_b   1.000
_cell.length_c   1.000
_cell.angle_alpha   90.00
_cell.angle_beta   90.00
_cell.angle_gamma   90.00
#
_symmetry.space_group_name_H-M   'P 1'
#
loop_
_entity.id
_entity.type
_entity.pdbx_description
1 polymer ?
#
loop_
_entity_poly.entity_id
_entity_poly.type
_entity_poly.pdbx_seq_one_letter_code
_entity_poly.pdbx_strand_id
1 'polypeptide(L)'
;FFFGFSRGCIAARWVQGVLHRVGLAKNLSDVETFIQEHERSNEPRDERLGPRWKGVDVTFMGLMDSVLRTLLGHGWSVQDFKNLHLNLTSTVKSLAHAIALSEIRETFQSNEMITDNTTEAEQVWFAGTHAIIGGQVPAGHRGMSNVVLGWLLDRAAAKGLLLQHGWSSRDDLHVDFMEDLANKLSYRNNLGVRRAM
;
A
#
# COMPACT_ATOMS: atom_id res chain seq x y z
N PHE A 1 -10.84 -4.73 -2.98
CA PHE A 1 -9.43 -4.83 -2.54
C PHE A 1 -8.55 -4.11 -3.53
N PHE A 2 -7.76 -3.13 -3.09
CA PHE A 2 -6.78 -2.45 -3.93
C PHE A 2 -5.38 -2.61 -3.37
N PHE A 3 -4.40 -2.70 -4.27
CA PHE A 3 -3.00 -2.78 -3.95
C PHE A 3 -2.21 -1.79 -4.79
N GLY A 4 -1.24 -1.13 -4.18
CA GLY A 4 -0.37 -0.17 -4.86
C GLY A 4 1.05 -0.22 -4.32
N PHE A 5 2.01 -0.07 -5.21
CA PHE A 5 3.40 0.22 -4.87
C PHE A 5 3.84 1.49 -5.59
N SER A 6 4.58 2.36 -4.91
CA SER A 6 5.17 3.56 -5.54
C SER A 6 4.09 4.45 -6.17
N ARG A 7 4.25 4.80 -7.45
CA ARG A 7 3.23 5.52 -8.25
C ARG A 7 1.92 4.74 -8.40
N GLY A 8 1.94 3.41 -8.26
CA GLY A 8 0.72 2.59 -8.22
C GLY A 8 -0.18 2.93 -7.02
N CYS A 9 0.38 3.47 -5.93
CA CYS A 9 -0.42 4.00 -4.82
C CYS A 9 -1.25 5.22 -5.25
N ILE A 10 -0.73 6.06 -6.16
CA ILE A 10 -1.48 7.20 -6.70
C ILE A 10 -2.70 6.69 -7.46
N ALA A 11 -2.52 5.68 -8.32
CA ALA A 11 -3.63 5.08 -9.05
C ALA A 11 -4.69 4.49 -8.10
N ALA A 12 -4.29 3.72 -7.09
CA ALA A 12 -5.21 3.14 -6.11
C ALA A 12 -6.00 4.23 -5.34
N ARG A 13 -5.32 5.29 -4.92
CA ARG A 13 -5.90 6.45 -4.21
C ARG A 13 -6.82 7.28 -5.09
N TRP A 14 -6.49 7.44 -6.36
CA TRP A 14 -7.33 8.15 -7.32
C TRP A 14 -8.60 7.36 -7.63
N VAL A 15 -8.46 6.05 -7.92
CA VAL A 15 -9.61 5.19 -8.22
C VAL A 15 -10.58 5.10 -7.04
N GLN A 16 -10.12 5.03 -5.79
CA GLN A 16 -11.04 5.05 -4.65
C GLN A 16 -11.83 6.37 -4.53
N GLY A 17 -11.22 7.50 -4.91
CA GLY A 17 -11.88 8.80 -4.95
C GLY A 17 -13.00 8.83 -6.00
N VAL A 18 -12.73 8.29 -7.19
CA VAL A 18 -13.76 8.12 -8.23
C VAL A 18 -14.92 7.24 -7.73
N LEU A 19 -14.62 6.14 -7.03
CA LEU A 19 -15.65 5.28 -6.44
C LEU A 19 -16.44 6.03 -5.35
N HIS A 20 -15.79 6.89 -4.57
CA HIS A 20 -16.42 7.72 -3.55
C HIS A 20 -17.36 8.77 -4.15
N ARG A 21 -16.94 9.42 -5.22
CA ARG A 21 -17.68 10.49 -5.88
C ARG A 21 -18.81 9.98 -6.76
N VAL A 22 -18.57 8.91 -7.52
CA VAL A 22 -19.47 8.45 -8.59
C VAL A 22 -20.01 7.04 -8.34
N GLY A 23 -19.13 6.11 -7.98
CA GLY A 23 -19.44 4.69 -7.80
C GLY A 23 -18.78 3.81 -8.86
N LEU A 24 -19.32 2.62 -9.10
CA LEU A 24 -18.74 1.65 -10.05
C LEU A 24 -19.28 1.83 -11.47
N ALA A 25 -18.38 2.00 -12.44
CA ALA A 25 -18.70 2.07 -13.86
C ALA A 25 -19.28 0.75 -14.34
N LYS A 26 -20.30 0.82 -15.21
CA LYS A 26 -20.90 -0.37 -15.85
C LYS A 26 -20.35 -0.60 -17.25
N ASN A 27 -19.99 0.47 -17.96
CA ASN A 27 -19.49 0.43 -19.32
C ASN A 27 -18.27 1.35 -19.47
N LEU A 28 -17.39 1.03 -20.42
CA LEU A 28 -16.22 1.86 -20.74
C LEU A 28 -16.62 3.28 -21.20
N SER A 29 -17.79 3.45 -21.80
CA SER A 29 -18.31 4.75 -22.21
C SER A 29 -18.58 5.71 -21.04
N ASP A 30 -18.67 5.22 -19.80
CA ASP A 30 -18.91 6.06 -18.62
C ASP A 30 -17.60 6.69 -18.08
N VAL A 31 -16.42 6.22 -18.51
CA VAL A 31 -15.12 6.60 -17.92
C VAL A 31 -14.84 8.10 -18.00
N GLU A 32 -15.14 8.73 -19.14
CA GLU A 32 -14.93 10.17 -19.32
C GLU A 32 -15.77 10.99 -18.34
N THR A 33 -17.04 10.61 -18.13
CA THR A 33 -17.89 11.25 -17.13
C THR A 33 -17.36 11.05 -15.71
N PHE A 34 -16.76 9.90 -15.42
CA PHE A 34 -16.22 9.61 -14.08
C PHE A 34 -15.01 10.48 -13.77
N ILE A 35 -14.10 10.63 -14.74
CA ILE A 35 -12.96 11.54 -14.64
C ILE A 35 -13.45 12.96 -14.38
N GLN A 36 -14.38 13.45 -15.22
CA GLN A 36 -14.89 14.82 -15.10
C GLN A 36 -15.61 15.09 -13.77
N GLU A 37 -16.40 14.15 -13.27
CA GLU A 37 -17.11 14.31 -11.99
C GLU A 37 -16.18 14.26 -10.78
N HIS A 38 -15.13 13.44 -10.82
CA HIS A 38 -14.12 13.35 -9.76
C HIS A 38 -13.21 14.58 -9.75
N GLU A 39 -12.76 15.06 -10.91
CA GLU A 39 -11.93 16.27 -11.01
C GLU A 39 -12.64 17.55 -10.54
N ARG A 40 -13.98 17.58 -10.58
CA ARG A 40 -14.77 18.69 -10.05
C ARG A 40 -14.85 18.70 -8.52
N SER A 41 -14.84 17.52 -7.90
CA SER A 41 -15.11 17.38 -6.47
C SER A 41 -14.80 15.96 -5.98
N ASN A 42 -14.31 15.88 -4.75
CA ASN A 42 -14.15 14.62 -4.01
C ASN A 42 -15.12 14.52 -2.82
N GLU A 43 -16.22 15.27 -2.86
CA GLU A 43 -17.30 15.08 -1.89
C GLU A 43 -17.94 13.71 -2.07
N PRO A 44 -18.54 13.14 -0.99
CA PRO A 44 -19.29 11.91 -1.08
C PRO A 44 -20.31 11.97 -2.21
N ARG A 45 -20.56 10.78 -2.78
CA ARG A 45 -21.49 10.62 -3.88
C ARG A 45 -22.79 11.39 -3.65
N ASP A 46 -23.11 12.20 -4.64
CA ASP A 46 -24.35 12.96 -4.69
C ASP A 46 -25.52 12.06 -5.15
N GLU A 47 -26.65 12.14 -4.47
CA GLU A 47 -27.90 11.48 -4.87
C GLU A 47 -28.34 11.91 -6.29
N ARG A 48 -27.97 13.12 -6.73
CA ARG A 48 -28.25 13.66 -8.08
C ARG A 48 -27.58 12.88 -9.21
N LEU A 49 -26.51 12.12 -8.95
CA LEU A 49 -25.93 11.20 -9.93
C LEU A 49 -26.84 9.99 -10.20
N GLY A 50 -27.96 9.88 -9.47
CA GLY A 50 -29.04 8.92 -9.66
C GLY A 50 -28.62 7.48 -9.32
N PRO A 51 -29.53 6.51 -9.43
CA PRO A 51 -29.24 5.09 -9.16
C PRO A 51 -28.40 4.42 -10.27
N ARG A 52 -27.92 5.18 -11.26
CA ARG A 52 -27.30 4.66 -12.49
C ARG A 52 -26.09 3.76 -12.18
N TRP A 53 -25.24 4.21 -11.26
CA TRP A 53 -24.03 3.52 -10.83
C TRP A 53 -24.18 2.97 -9.41
N LYS A 54 -23.52 1.87 -9.08
CA LYS A 54 -23.64 1.28 -7.73
C LYS A 54 -22.59 1.90 -6.82
N GLY A 55 -22.99 2.33 -5.61
CA GLY A 55 -22.04 2.67 -4.56
C GLY A 55 -21.30 1.41 -4.12
N VAL A 56 -19.98 1.48 -4.06
CA VAL A 56 -19.14 0.34 -3.65
C VAL A 56 -18.07 0.82 -2.70
N ASP A 57 -17.84 0.02 -1.67
CA ASP A 57 -16.77 0.26 -0.71
C ASP A 57 -15.49 -0.47 -1.13
N VAL A 58 -14.35 0.11 -0.78
CA VAL A 58 -13.05 -0.55 -0.82
C VAL A 58 -12.83 -1.20 0.54
N THR A 59 -13.09 -2.52 0.63
CA THR A 59 -12.92 -3.31 1.86
C THR A 59 -11.53 -3.18 2.47
N PHE A 60 -10.50 -3.19 1.62
CA PHE A 60 -9.10 -3.11 2.03
C PHE A 60 -8.26 -2.44 0.95
N MET A 61 -7.38 -1.55 1.37
CA MET A 61 -6.37 -0.88 0.56
C MET A 61 -4.99 -1.16 1.15
N GLY A 62 -4.18 -1.93 0.42
CA GLY A 62 -2.80 -2.25 0.78
C GLY A 62 -1.81 -1.43 -0.04
N LEU A 63 -1.09 -0.52 0.61
CA LEU A 63 -0.15 0.39 -0.06
C LEU A 63 1.28 0.13 0.41
N MET A 64 2.22 0.21 -0.52
CA MET A 64 3.66 0.08 -0.27
C MET A 64 4.35 1.33 -0.81
N ASP A 65 4.92 2.11 0.09
CA ASP A 65 5.76 3.28 -0.13
C ASP A 65 5.20 4.24 -1.20
N SER A 66 4.06 4.86 -0.88
CA SER A 66 3.35 5.78 -1.78
C SER A 66 4.15 7.06 -2.05
N VAL A 67 4.78 7.16 -3.22
CA VAL A 67 5.59 8.32 -3.60
C VAL A 67 4.85 9.29 -4.51
N LEU A 68 4.68 10.54 -4.06
CA LEU A 68 4.05 11.61 -4.86
C LEU A 68 5.09 12.41 -5.65
N ARG A 69 6.21 12.76 -5.03
CA ARG A 69 7.20 13.73 -5.57
C ARG A 69 7.88 13.27 -6.86
N THR A 70 7.84 11.98 -7.19
CA THR A 70 8.45 11.45 -8.42
C THR A 70 7.86 12.01 -9.72
N LEU A 71 6.63 12.57 -9.71
CA LEU A 71 6.07 13.20 -10.92
C LEU A 71 6.39 14.71 -11.01
N LEU A 72 6.85 15.34 -9.92
CA LEU A 72 7.20 16.76 -9.96
C LEU A 72 8.33 17.00 -10.96
N GLY A 73 8.15 18.00 -11.83
CA GLY A 73 9.11 18.32 -12.89
C GLY A 73 9.07 17.40 -14.12
N HIS A 74 8.24 16.35 -14.12
CA HIS A 74 7.97 15.49 -15.29
C HIS A 74 6.61 15.82 -15.92
N GLY A 75 6.32 17.12 -16.06
CA GLY A 75 5.04 17.62 -16.57
C GLY A 75 3.93 17.79 -15.52
N TRP A 76 4.18 17.45 -14.26
CA TRP A 76 3.22 17.64 -13.16
C TRP A 76 3.72 18.71 -12.17
N SER A 77 2.81 19.61 -11.82
CA SER A 77 2.97 20.64 -10.79
C SER A 77 2.33 20.19 -9.47
N VAL A 78 2.64 20.90 -8.39
CA VAL A 78 1.99 20.69 -7.08
C VAL A 78 0.46 20.90 -7.17
N GLN A 79 0.01 21.79 -8.06
CA GLN A 79 -1.42 22.05 -8.23
C GLN A 79 -2.14 20.86 -8.88
N ASP A 80 -1.50 20.18 -9.82
CA ASP A 80 -2.07 18.99 -10.47
C ASP A 80 -2.33 17.90 -9.44
N PHE A 81 -1.43 17.70 -8.48
CA PHE A 81 -1.62 16.75 -7.38
C PHE A 81 -2.78 17.09 -6.45
N LYS A 82 -3.08 18.38 -6.24
CA LYS A 82 -4.24 18.79 -5.43
C LYS A 82 -5.55 18.42 -6.13
N ASN A 83 -5.59 18.56 -7.46
CA ASN A 83 -6.76 18.25 -8.28
C ASN A 83 -7.00 16.72 -8.42
N LEU A 84 -6.01 15.89 -8.08
CA LEU A 84 -6.19 14.43 -8.06
C LEU A 84 -7.00 13.91 -6.87
N HIS A 85 -7.23 14.73 -5.84
CA HIS A 85 -7.99 14.38 -4.65
C HIS A 85 -7.57 13.06 -4.00
N LEU A 86 -6.27 12.91 -3.73
CA LEU A 86 -5.68 11.64 -3.30
C LEU A 86 -5.90 11.28 -1.82
N ASN A 87 -6.65 12.07 -1.05
CA ASN A 87 -6.95 11.71 0.33
C ASN A 87 -7.88 10.50 0.37
N LEU A 88 -7.68 9.60 1.34
CA LEU A 88 -8.56 8.45 1.50
C LEU A 88 -9.89 8.92 2.08
N THR A 89 -10.98 8.45 1.47
CA THR A 89 -12.34 8.79 1.88
C THR A 89 -12.95 7.65 2.68
N SER A 90 -14.15 7.87 3.23
CA SER A 90 -14.93 6.84 3.94
C SER A 90 -15.30 5.61 3.09
N THR A 91 -15.07 5.66 1.76
CA THR A 91 -15.16 4.49 0.87
C THR A 91 -14.13 3.43 1.23
N VAL A 92 -12.96 3.81 1.76
CA VAL A 92 -11.93 2.86 2.21
C VAL A 92 -12.21 2.45 3.65
N LYS A 93 -12.51 1.15 3.86
CA LYS A 93 -12.82 0.62 5.20
C LYS A 93 -11.59 0.27 6.01
N SER A 94 -10.55 -0.23 5.34
CA SER A 94 -9.29 -0.55 5.99
C SER A 94 -8.10 -0.18 5.10
N LEU A 95 -7.10 0.45 5.71
CA LEU A 95 -5.82 0.80 5.12
C LEU A 95 -4.70 0.03 5.83
N ALA A 96 -3.83 -0.61 5.07
CA ALA A 96 -2.49 -1.01 5.51
C ALA A 96 -1.46 -0.31 4.63
N HIS A 97 -0.58 0.51 5.21
CA HIS A 97 0.44 1.25 4.47
C HIS A 97 1.84 0.94 5.02
N ALA A 98 2.64 0.26 4.22
CA ALA A 98 4.06 0.03 4.51
C ALA A 98 4.89 1.20 3.97
N ILE A 99 5.74 1.80 4.80
CA ILE A 99 6.52 3.01 4.49
C ILE A 99 8.02 2.72 4.62
N ALA A 100 8.84 3.19 3.68
CA ALA A 100 10.29 3.00 3.73
C ALA A 100 10.94 3.94 4.76
N LEU A 101 11.51 3.38 5.83
CA LEU A 101 12.24 4.15 6.84
C LEU A 101 13.61 4.63 6.34
N SER A 102 14.25 3.87 5.45
CA SER A 102 15.65 4.11 5.04
C SER A 102 15.78 4.74 3.65
N GLU A 103 14.69 5.25 3.07
CA GLU A 103 14.73 5.95 1.79
C GLU A 103 15.16 7.41 1.98
N ILE A 104 16.35 7.75 1.48
CA ILE A 104 16.97 9.08 1.67
C ILE A 104 16.74 10.02 0.48
N ARG A 105 16.29 9.51 -0.66
CA ARG A 105 16.03 10.34 -1.84
C ARG A 105 14.73 11.10 -1.63
N GLU A 106 14.81 12.42 -1.55
CA GLU A 106 13.66 13.30 -1.33
C GLU A 106 12.51 13.05 -2.34
N THR A 107 12.84 12.73 -3.59
CA THR A 107 11.85 12.42 -4.63
C THR A 107 11.05 11.14 -4.36
N PHE A 108 11.56 10.24 -3.53
CA PHE A 108 10.94 8.99 -3.10
C PHE A 108 10.41 9.03 -1.67
N GLN A 109 10.41 10.20 -1.02
CA GLN A 109 9.88 10.31 0.33
C GLN A 109 8.37 10.00 0.33
N SER A 110 7.98 9.00 1.12
CA SER A 110 6.60 8.70 1.45
C SER A 110 6.30 9.14 2.88
N ASN A 111 5.03 9.48 3.15
CA ASN A 111 4.57 9.91 4.46
C ASN A 111 3.31 9.13 4.82
N GLU A 112 3.01 9.10 6.11
CA GLU A 112 1.71 8.66 6.59
C GLU A 112 0.57 9.46 5.94
N MET A 113 -0.50 8.75 5.62
CA MET A 113 -1.70 9.30 5.02
C MET A 113 -2.67 9.77 6.08
N ILE A 114 -3.31 10.90 5.81
CA ILE A 114 -4.51 11.30 6.54
C ILE A 114 -5.67 10.48 5.99
N THR A 115 -6.40 9.82 6.87
CA THR A 115 -7.56 8.99 6.55
C THR A 115 -8.83 9.58 7.12
N ASP A 116 -9.97 9.16 6.59
CA ASP A 116 -11.26 9.41 7.22
C ASP A 116 -11.32 8.72 8.61
N ASN A 117 -12.08 9.29 9.54
CA ASN A 117 -12.21 8.77 10.91
C ASN A 117 -12.90 7.39 10.96
N THR A 118 -13.62 7.01 9.90
CA THR A 118 -14.28 5.71 9.77
C THR A 118 -13.39 4.63 9.16
N THR A 119 -12.19 4.99 8.69
CA THR A 119 -11.22 4.05 8.12
C THR A 119 -10.34 3.46 9.22
N GLU A 120 -10.30 2.14 9.32
CA GLU A 120 -9.33 1.42 10.16
C GLU A 120 -7.95 1.44 9.47
N ALA A 121 -7.05 2.31 9.94
CA ALA A 121 -5.76 2.52 9.31
C ALA A 121 -4.59 1.99 10.16
N GLU A 122 -3.75 1.16 9.55
CA GLU A 122 -2.46 0.75 10.07
C GLU A 122 -1.35 1.23 9.12
N GLN A 123 -0.42 2.03 9.63
CA GLN A 123 0.70 2.57 8.85
C GLN A 123 1.99 2.24 9.59
N VAL A 124 2.91 1.55 8.92
CA VAL A 124 4.11 1.00 9.55
C VAL A 124 5.35 1.37 8.76
N TRP A 125 6.33 1.93 9.47
CA TRP A 125 7.65 2.23 8.95
C TRP A 125 8.52 0.97 9.01
N PHE A 126 8.86 0.43 7.86
CA PHE A 126 9.70 -0.76 7.73
C PHE A 126 11.14 -0.36 7.43
N ALA A 127 12.08 -1.11 8.00
CA ALA A 127 13.49 -0.99 7.65
C ALA A 127 13.70 -1.34 6.16
N GLY A 128 14.41 -0.48 5.43
CA GLY A 128 14.65 -0.64 4.00
C GLY A 128 14.33 0.60 3.18
N THR A 129 14.80 0.58 1.92
CA THR A 129 14.56 1.62 0.92
C THR A 129 13.28 1.34 0.14
N HIS A 130 12.88 2.26 -0.74
CA HIS A 130 11.73 2.11 -1.64
C HIS A 130 11.67 0.76 -2.35
N ALA A 131 12.81 0.28 -2.85
CA ALA A 131 12.91 -0.98 -3.56
C ALA A 131 12.68 -2.19 -2.65
N ILE A 132 13.12 -2.13 -1.39
CA ILE A 132 12.89 -3.20 -0.41
C ILE A 132 11.40 -3.28 -0.07
N ILE A 133 10.75 -2.16 0.24
CA ILE A 133 9.32 -2.14 0.58
C ILE A 133 8.46 -2.61 -0.59
N GLY A 134 8.84 -2.27 -1.83
CA GLY A 134 8.15 -2.70 -3.04
C GLY A 134 8.52 -4.07 -3.59
N GLY A 135 9.46 -4.78 -2.97
CA GLY A 135 9.94 -6.07 -3.49
C GLY A 135 10.69 -6.00 -4.83
N GLN A 136 11.23 -4.83 -5.19
CA GLN A 136 12.07 -4.62 -6.37
C GLN A 136 13.55 -4.90 -6.07
N VAL A 137 13.80 -6.03 -5.42
CA VAL A 137 15.15 -6.51 -5.10
C VAL A 137 15.41 -7.85 -5.80
N PRO A 138 16.67 -8.17 -6.13
CA PRO A 138 17.03 -9.48 -6.68
C PRO A 138 16.57 -10.62 -5.78
N ALA A 139 16.27 -11.79 -6.37
CA ALA A 139 15.67 -12.92 -5.64
C ALA A 139 16.43 -13.31 -4.35
N GLY A 140 17.77 -13.29 -4.37
CA GLY A 140 18.61 -13.58 -3.20
C GLY A 140 18.58 -12.54 -2.07
N HIS A 141 17.89 -11.42 -2.24
CA HIS A 141 17.86 -10.30 -1.28
C HIS A 141 16.42 -9.96 -0.82
N ARG A 142 15.45 -10.85 -1.10
CA ARG A 142 14.02 -10.60 -0.81
C ARG A 142 13.62 -10.74 0.66
N GLY A 143 14.52 -11.15 1.57
CA GLY A 143 14.15 -11.41 2.97
C GLY A 143 13.36 -10.26 3.62
N MET A 144 13.87 -9.02 3.58
CA MET A 144 13.15 -7.86 4.13
C MET A 144 11.87 -7.53 3.35
N SER A 145 11.91 -7.63 2.02
CA SER A 145 10.72 -7.41 1.17
C SER A 145 9.61 -8.40 1.46
N ASN A 146 9.96 -9.64 1.79
CA ASN A 146 9.01 -10.69 2.08
C ASN A 146 8.34 -10.47 3.44
N VAL A 147 9.06 -9.94 4.44
CA VAL A 147 8.45 -9.54 5.72
C VAL A 147 7.39 -8.48 5.50
N VAL A 148 7.67 -7.47 4.65
CA VAL A 148 6.69 -6.45 4.27
C VAL A 148 5.48 -7.07 3.56
N LEU A 149 5.74 -7.99 2.62
CA LEU A 149 4.68 -8.67 1.88
C LEU A 149 3.82 -9.55 2.81
N GLY A 150 4.43 -10.34 3.69
CA GLY A 150 3.76 -11.18 4.67
C GLY A 150 2.83 -10.36 5.55
N TRP A 151 3.36 -9.28 6.14
CA TRP A 151 2.57 -8.33 6.93
C TRP A 151 1.37 -7.79 6.15
N LEU A 152 1.55 -7.35 4.89
CA LEU A 152 0.47 -6.80 4.09
C LEU A 152 -0.60 -7.86 3.76
N LEU A 153 -0.17 -9.10 3.47
CA LEU A 153 -1.05 -10.23 3.18
C LEU A 153 -1.86 -10.64 4.41
N ASP A 154 -1.26 -10.64 5.60
CA ASP A 154 -1.97 -10.91 6.87
C ASP A 154 -3.14 -9.95 7.06
N ARG A 155 -2.91 -8.65 6.85
CA ARG A 155 -3.96 -7.63 6.98
C ARG A 155 -5.04 -7.83 5.92
N ALA A 156 -4.66 -8.09 4.68
CA ALA A 156 -5.62 -8.34 3.60
C ALA A 156 -6.48 -9.58 3.87
N ALA A 157 -5.86 -10.67 4.33
CA ALA A 157 -6.53 -11.92 4.68
C ALA A 157 -7.48 -11.73 5.87
N ALA A 158 -7.10 -10.97 6.88
CA ALA A 158 -7.96 -10.61 8.00
C ALA A 158 -9.22 -9.84 7.58
N LYS A 159 -9.19 -9.16 6.43
CA LYS A 159 -10.37 -8.50 5.81
C LYS A 159 -11.08 -9.36 4.75
N GLY A 160 -10.73 -10.65 4.65
CA GLY A 160 -11.40 -11.62 3.79
C GLY A 160 -10.81 -11.79 2.40
N LEU A 161 -9.58 -11.32 2.13
CA LEU A 161 -8.91 -11.65 0.87
C LEU A 161 -8.60 -13.15 0.82
N LEU A 162 -9.04 -13.82 -0.24
CA LEU A 162 -8.71 -15.22 -0.48
C LEU A 162 -7.27 -15.33 -1.01
N LEU A 163 -6.41 -15.98 -0.25
CA LEU A 163 -5.03 -16.27 -0.61
C LEU A 163 -4.84 -17.75 -0.93
N GLN A 164 -3.80 -18.06 -1.70
CA GLN A 164 -3.49 -19.44 -2.08
C GLN A 164 -3.24 -20.30 -0.85
N HIS A 165 -3.65 -21.57 -0.90
CA HIS A 165 -3.41 -22.50 0.20
C HIS A 165 -1.91 -22.57 0.56
N GLY A 166 -1.61 -22.62 1.86
CA GLY A 166 -0.24 -22.67 2.38
C GLY A 166 0.48 -21.32 2.47
N TRP A 167 -0.13 -20.19 2.04
CA TRP A 167 0.51 -18.87 2.10
C TRP A 167 0.99 -18.48 3.50
N SER A 168 0.19 -18.77 4.53
CA SER A 168 0.45 -18.43 5.94
C SER A 168 1.56 -19.28 6.55
N SER A 169 1.89 -20.43 5.95
CA SER A 169 2.93 -21.35 6.40
C SER A 169 4.26 -21.12 5.70
N ARG A 170 4.40 -20.01 4.97
CA ARG A 170 5.62 -19.63 4.28
C ARG A 170 6.57 -18.92 5.23
N ASP A 171 7.64 -19.60 5.64
CA ASP A 171 8.69 -19.06 6.52
C ASP A 171 9.40 -17.86 5.89
N ASP A 172 9.46 -17.80 4.57
CA ASP A 172 10.09 -16.68 3.87
C ASP A 172 9.28 -15.38 4.02
N LEU A 173 7.96 -15.46 4.27
CA LEU A 173 7.07 -14.33 4.54
C LEU A 173 6.91 -14.06 6.04
N HIS A 174 6.94 -15.12 6.87
CA HIS A 174 6.73 -15.06 8.32
C HIS A 174 7.98 -15.56 9.04
N VAL A 175 9.04 -14.75 8.97
CA VAL A 175 10.33 -15.11 9.55
C VAL A 175 10.22 -15.24 11.06
N ASP A 176 10.55 -16.42 11.61
CA ASP A 176 10.73 -16.60 13.04
C ASP A 176 12.11 -16.09 13.46
N PHE A 177 12.17 -14.83 13.89
CA PHE A 177 13.41 -14.21 14.35
C PHE A 177 14.06 -14.92 15.54
N MET A 178 13.27 -15.57 16.40
CA MET A 178 13.79 -16.25 17.59
C MET A 178 14.45 -17.57 17.21
N GLU A 179 13.84 -18.33 16.31
CA GLU A 179 14.45 -19.52 15.72
C GLU A 179 15.72 -19.16 14.94
N ASP A 180 15.68 -18.11 14.13
CA ASP A 180 16.82 -17.63 13.34
C ASP A 180 18.01 -17.23 14.24
N LEU A 181 17.72 -16.56 15.36
CA LEU A 181 18.70 -16.18 16.35
C LEU A 181 19.28 -17.41 17.07
N ALA A 182 18.44 -18.35 17.48
CA ALA A 182 18.87 -19.59 18.13
C ALA A 182 19.79 -20.41 17.21
N ASN A 183 19.45 -20.51 15.93
CA ASN A 183 20.25 -21.21 14.92
C ASN A 183 21.60 -20.53 14.65
N LYS A 184 21.65 -19.19 14.60
CA LYS A 184 22.91 -18.45 14.44
C LYS A 184 23.81 -18.53 15.67
N LEU A 185 23.23 -18.55 16.86
CA LEU A 185 23.98 -18.71 18.12
C LEU A 185 24.52 -20.13 18.28
N SER A 186 23.74 -21.16 17.93
CA SER A 186 24.17 -22.56 17.96
C SER A 186 25.28 -22.83 16.93
N TYR A 187 25.18 -22.25 15.73
CA TYR A 187 26.23 -22.33 14.71
C TYR A 187 27.56 -21.69 15.17
N ARG A 188 27.50 -20.52 15.84
CA ARG A 188 28.68 -19.88 16.42
C ARG A 188 29.34 -20.72 17.52
N ASN A 189 28.54 -21.41 18.33
CA ASN A 189 29.05 -22.29 19.38
C ASN A 189 29.73 -23.55 18.80
N ASN A 190 29.23 -24.07 17.67
CA ASN A 190 29.79 -25.25 17.01
C ASN A 190 31.07 -24.97 16.20
N LEU A 191 31.35 -23.72 15.84
CA LEU A 191 32.60 -23.33 15.14
C LEU A 191 33.79 -23.03 16.05
N GLY A 192 33.67 -23.24 17.37
CA GLY A 192 34.81 -23.14 18.28
C GLY A 192 35.50 -21.77 18.31
N VAL A 193 34.78 -20.68 18.01
CA VAL A 193 35.33 -19.32 18.13
C VAL A 193 35.49 -19.00 19.61
N ARG A 194 36.66 -19.34 20.16
CA ARG A 194 37.09 -18.91 21.49
C ARG A 194 37.00 -17.39 21.55
N ARG A 195 36.26 -16.86 22.52
CA ARG A 195 36.34 -15.44 22.90
C ARG A 195 37.82 -15.11 23.14
N ALA A 196 38.38 -14.20 22.36
CA ALA A 196 39.62 -13.54 22.75
C ALA A 196 39.29 -12.70 24.00
N MET A 197 40.00 -12.99 25.10
CA MET A 197 40.08 -12.11 26.28
C MET A 197 40.73 -10.79 25.90
#